data_AF-A0A524B8J6-F1
#
_entry.id   AF-A0A524B8J6-F1
#
_cell.length_a   1.000
_cell.length_b   1.000
_cell.length_c   1.000
_cell.angle_alpha   90.00
_cell.angle_beta   90.00
_cell.angle_gamma   90.00
#
_symmetry.space_group_name_H-M   'P 1'
#
loop_
_entity.id
_entity.type
_entity.pdbx_description
1 polymer ?
#
loop_
_entity_poly.entity_id
_entity_poly.type
_entity_poly.pdbx_seq_one_letter_code
_entity_poly.pdbx_strand_id
1 'polypeptide(L)'
;MRGRAALLLAVLAAGCADMPREAPPAPVEAPPPSSKTPVTTGEPKMKSDTLKYLAKRKIQPQPTRPLNVKSRCSHRDAIGTTTKLDLLVKEAEVKTFSAQVSMKGYGSCRFDLADFEQAEKLPQALLRHKRELDCSVRMWEQGPKVTIAFNSCPKSCEGEAFNYLWPIMVEGKTGRCF
;
A
#
# COMPACT_ATOMS: atom_id res chain seq x y z
N MET A 1 65.25 -9.91 5.04
CA MET A 1 65.53 -9.16 6.29
C MET A 1 64.23 -8.49 6.71
N ARG A 2 63.56 -8.98 7.77
CA ARG A 2 63.40 -8.25 9.06
C ARG A 2 62.97 -6.79 8.80
N GLY A 3 61.71 -6.40 8.85
CA GLY A 3 60.73 -6.59 9.92
C GLY A 3 60.58 -5.27 10.68
N ARG A 4 59.36 -4.73 10.79
CA ARG A 4 58.89 -3.94 11.94
C ARG A 4 57.38 -3.68 11.81
N ALA A 5 56.70 -4.11 12.85
CA ALA A 5 55.28 -3.99 13.11
C ALA A 5 54.94 -2.63 13.74
N ALA A 6 53.63 -2.46 13.98
CA ALA A 6 52.98 -1.57 14.94
C ALA A 6 52.78 -0.10 14.51
N LEU A 7 51.71 0.61 14.91
CA LEU A 7 50.34 0.36 15.37
C LEU A 7 49.80 1.78 15.71
N LEU A 8 48.48 1.93 15.83
CA LEU A 8 47.75 3.00 16.55
C LEU A 8 47.48 4.29 15.75
N LEU A 9 46.24 4.54 15.29
CA LEU A 9 45.06 5.01 16.04
C LEU A 9 45.37 6.20 16.96
N ALA A 10 45.16 7.41 16.42
CA ALA A 10 45.00 8.63 17.19
C ALA A 10 43.57 9.16 16.99
N VAL A 11 42.78 8.85 18.01
CA VAL A 11 41.46 9.35 18.42
C VAL A 11 41.24 10.83 18.08
N LEU A 12 40.17 11.12 17.34
CA LEU A 12 39.62 12.46 17.17
C LEU A 12 38.99 12.93 18.48
N ALA A 13 39.48 14.07 18.97
CA ALA A 13 39.14 14.67 20.23
C ALA A 13 37.67 15.13 20.30
N ALA A 14 37.13 14.97 21.51
CA ALA A 14 35.80 15.35 21.95
C ALA A 14 35.50 16.85 21.77
N GLY A 15 34.46 17.15 21.01
CA GLY A 15 33.72 18.41 21.12
C GLY A 15 32.51 18.20 22.03
N CYS A 16 32.65 18.50 23.31
CA CYS A 16 31.52 18.68 24.21
C CYS A 16 30.86 20.03 23.91
N ALA A 17 29.68 20.00 23.30
CA ALA A 17 28.74 21.11 23.35
C ALA A 17 27.52 20.63 24.14
N ASP A 18 27.40 21.14 25.37
CA ASP A 18 26.22 21.06 26.22
C ASP A 18 25.00 21.53 25.42
N MET A 19 24.14 20.58 25.01
CA MET A 19 22.81 20.88 24.49
C MET A 19 21.89 21.15 25.68
N PRO A 20 21.23 22.32 25.75
CA PRO A 20 20.20 22.58 26.75
C PRO A 20 19.14 21.47 26.67
N ARG A 21 18.91 20.81 27.80
CA ARG A 21 17.85 19.81 27.93
C ARG A 21 16.50 20.52 27.82
N GLU A 22 15.90 20.46 26.64
CA GLU A 22 14.53 20.92 26.43
C GLU A 22 13.60 20.16 27.37
N ALA A 23 12.76 20.91 28.09
CA ALA A 23 11.80 20.36 29.03
C ALA A 23 10.88 19.36 28.32
N PRO A 24 10.33 18.36 29.02
CA PRO A 24 9.40 17.42 28.42
C PRO A 24 8.22 18.22 27.82
N PRO A 25 7.81 17.98 26.57
CA PRO A 25 6.60 18.59 26.05
C PRO A 25 5.43 18.14 26.92
N ALA A 26 4.59 19.11 27.31
CA ALA A 26 3.34 18.85 28.02
C ALA A 26 2.52 17.78 27.27
N PRO A 27 1.74 16.94 27.98
CA PRO A 27 0.90 15.93 27.34
C PRO A 27 0.02 16.59 26.28
N VAL A 28 0.26 16.25 25.01
CA VAL A 28 -0.60 16.65 23.91
C VAL A 28 -1.91 15.93 24.12
N GLU A 29 -2.91 16.68 24.57
CA GLU A 29 -4.29 16.24 24.66
C GLU A 29 -4.68 15.70 23.27
N ALA A 30 -5.06 14.43 23.23
CA ALA A 30 -5.41 13.75 21.99
C ALA A 30 -6.55 14.54 21.31
N PRO A 31 -6.43 14.89 20.02
CA PRO A 31 -7.53 15.54 19.33
C PRO A 31 -8.77 14.64 19.41
N PRO A 32 -9.96 15.22 19.63
CA PRO A 32 -11.18 14.45 19.75
C PRO A 32 -11.39 13.58 18.50
N PRO A 33 -12.07 12.43 18.63
CA PRO A 33 -12.30 11.52 17.52
C PRO A 33 -12.91 12.31 16.36
N SER A 34 -12.18 12.30 15.24
CA SER A 34 -12.55 12.95 14.00
C SER A 34 -14.01 12.60 13.69
N SER A 35 -14.87 13.60 13.83
CA SER A 35 -16.28 13.49 13.54
C SER A 35 -16.40 13.09 12.08
N LYS A 36 -16.98 11.90 11.86
CA LYS A 36 -17.23 11.28 10.55
C LYS A 36 -17.75 12.33 9.57
N THR A 37 -16.85 12.91 8.77
CA THR A 37 -17.27 13.75 7.67
C THR A 37 -17.92 12.81 6.65
N PRO A 38 -19.15 13.06 6.19
CA PRO A 38 -19.75 12.24 5.16
C PRO A 38 -18.85 12.30 3.93
N VAL A 39 -18.37 11.13 3.51
CA VAL A 39 -17.57 10.97 2.30
C VAL A 39 -18.46 11.44 1.14
N THR A 40 -18.24 12.67 0.70
CA THR A 40 -19.04 13.26 -0.38
C THR A 40 -18.61 12.59 -1.67
N THR A 41 -19.53 11.87 -2.29
CA THR A 41 -19.48 11.39 -3.68
C THR A 41 -19.47 12.60 -4.63
N GLY A 42 -18.42 13.41 -4.59
CA GLY A 42 -18.25 14.56 -5.45
C GLY A 42 -17.38 14.17 -6.64
N GLU A 43 -17.86 14.43 -7.85
CA GLU A 43 -17.01 14.40 -9.04
C GLU A 43 -15.74 15.25 -8.80
N PRO A 44 -14.56 14.80 -9.27
CA PRO A 44 -13.33 15.57 -9.13
C PRO A 44 -13.53 16.99 -9.69
N LYS A 45 -13.32 18.02 -8.86
CA LYS A 45 -13.47 19.43 -9.29
C LYS A 45 -12.34 19.82 -10.25
N MET A 46 -12.53 19.57 -11.54
CA MET A 46 -11.62 20.02 -12.61
C MET A 46 -12.03 21.41 -13.12
N LYS A 47 -11.06 22.18 -13.65
CA LYS A 47 -11.35 23.46 -14.32
C LYS A 47 -12.28 23.24 -15.51
N SER A 48 -13.20 24.17 -15.75
CA SER A 48 -14.18 24.11 -16.85
C SER A 48 -13.52 23.90 -18.22
N ASP A 49 -12.42 24.58 -18.50
CA ASP A 49 -11.70 24.45 -19.78
C ASP A 49 -11.09 23.07 -19.96
N THR A 50 -10.59 22.45 -18.88
CA THR A 50 -10.11 21.06 -18.88
C THR A 50 -11.25 20.10 -19.20
N LEU A 51 -12.43 20.28 -18.59
CA LEU A 51 -13.60 19.43 -18.85
C LEU A 51 -14.06 19.55 -20.31
N LYS A 52 -14.10 20.76 -20.87
CA LYS A 52 -14.41 20.98 -22.30
C LYS A 52 -13.41 20.27 -23.22
N TYR A 53 -12.12 20.35 -22.89
CA TYR A 53 -11.05 19.71 -23.64
C TYR A 53 -11.14 18.18 -23.60
N LEU A 54 -11.41 17.59 -22.42
CA LEU A 54 -11.62 16.15 -22.25
C LEU A 54 -12.87 15.66 -23.00
N ALA A 55 -13.97 16.42 -22.91
CA ALA A 55 -15.22 16.13 -23.62
C ALA A 55 -15.02 16.12 -25.15
N LYS A 56 -14.26 17.08 -25.70
CA LYS A 56 -13.88 17.10 -27.12
C LYS A 56 -13.14 15.84 -27.56
N ARG A 57 -12.44 15.18 -26.64
CA ARG A 57 -11.70 13.92 -26.87
C ARG A 57 -12.45 12.67 -26.46
N LYS A 58 -13.71 12.78 -26.05
CA LYS A 58 -14.52 11.67 -25.51
C LYS A 58 -13.88 10.98 -24.30
N ILE A 59 -13.07 11.70 -23.53
CA ILE A 59 -12.48 11.22 -22.29
C ILE A 59 -13.39 11.66 -21.15
N GLN A 60 -13.94 10.70 -20.42
CA GLN A 60 -14.76 10.97 -19.24
C GLN A 60 -13.95 10.67 -17.97
N PRO A 61 -14.03 11.51 -16.94
CA PRO A 61 -13.48 11.17 -15.63
C PRO A 61 -14.06 9.85 -15.13
N GLN A 62 -13.22 9.04 -14.47
CA GLN A 62 -13.71 7.82 -13.84
C GLN A 62 -14.67 8.21 -12.71
N PRO A 63 -15.87 7.59 -12.62
CA PRO A 63 -16.80 7.88 -11.54
C PRO A 63 -16.18 7.48 -10.19
N THR A 64 -16.19 8.42 -9.25
CA THR A 64 -15.80 8.16 -7.86
C THR A 64 -16.94 7.44 -7.16
N ARG A 65 -16.83 6.12 -6.98
CA ARG A 65 -17.83 5.32 -6.26
C ARG A 65 -17.20 4.36 -5.27
N PRO A 66 -17.90 3.99 -4.19
CA PRO A 66 -17.40 3.01 -3.25
C PRO A 66 -17.14 1.66 -3.90
N LEU A 67 -15.97 1.08 -3.61
CA LEU A 67 -15.62 -0.27 -4.05
C LEU A 67 -16.46 -1.30 -3.29
N ASN A 68 -17.05 -2.23 -4.03
CA ASN A 68 -17.77 -3.38 -3.49
C ASN A 68 -17.27 -4.64 -4.21
N VAL A 69 -16.53 -5.49 -3.50
CA VAL A 69 -15.98 -6.72 -4.08
C VAL A 69 -15.89 -7.82 -3.02
N LYS A 70 -16.21 -9.04 -3.42
CA LYS A 70 -15.97 -10.25 -2.64
C LYS A 70 -15.22 -11.23 -3.52
N SER A 71 -14.11 -11.75 -3.02
CA SER A 71 -13.27 -12.68 -3.75
C SER A 71 -12.67 -13.69 -2.79
N ARG A 72 -12.81 -14.96 -3.11
CA ARG A 72 -12.08 -16.06 -2.46
C ARG A 72 -11.60 -17.00 -3.55
N CYS A 73 -10.33 -16.87 -3.94
CA CYS A 73 -9.81 -17.55 -5.11
C CYS A 73 -8.38 -18.07 -4.92
N SER A 74 -8.06 -19.10 -5.69
CA SER A 74 -6.72 -19.63 -5.86
C SER A 74 -6.49 -19.81 -7.36
N HIS A 75 -5.41 -19.26 -7.89
CA HIS A 75 -5.03 -19.36 -9.30
C HIS A 75 -3.55 -19.73 -9.43
N ARG A 76 -3.21 -20.45 -10.50
CA ARG A 76 -1.83 -20.71 -10.91
C ARG A 76 -1.71 -20.30 -12.37
N ASP A 77 -0.79 -19.39 -12.65
CA ASP A 77 -0.54 -18.90 -14.01
C ASP A 77 0.35 -19.88 -14.82
N ALA A 78 0.59 -19.54 -16.08
CA ALA A 78 1.40 -20.36 -16.99
C ALA A 78 2.90 -20.40 -16.62
N ILE A 79 3.41 -19.39 -15.92
CA ILE A 79 4.83 -19.32 -15.48
C ILE A 79 5.04 -19.97 -14.11
N GLY A 80 3.96 -20.41 -13.46
CA GLY A 80 3.96 -21.17 -12.21
C GLY A 80 3.82 -20.33 -10.95
N THR A 81 3.49 -19.04 -11.06
CA THR A 81 3.08 -18.20 -9.94
C THR A 81 1.76 -18.71 -9.40
N THR A 82 1.64 -18.85 -8.08
CA THR A 82 0.37 -19.18 -7.44
C THR A 82 -0.13 -18.01 -6.61
N THR A 83 -1.36 -17.61 -6.86
CA THR A 83 -2.04 -16.53 -6.16
C THR A 83 -3.18 -17.11 -5.34
N LYS A 84 -3.24 -16.75 -4.05
CA LYS A 84 -4.37 -17.00 -3.16
C LYS A 84 -4.86 -15.68 -2.61
N LEU A 85 -6.18 -15.49 -2.61
CA LEU A 85 -6.79 -14.25 -2.14
C LEU A 85 -8.09 -14.55 -1.40
N ASP A 86 -8.25 -13.96 -0.22
CA ASP A 86 -9.53 -13.78 0.48
C ASP A 86 -9.75 -12.29 0.72
N LEU A 87 -10.76 -11.73 0.08
CA LEU A 87 -11.03 -10.29 0.04
C LEU A 87 -12.52 -10.03 0.21
N LEU A 88 -12.84 -9.11 1.11
CA LEU A 88 -14.16 -8.52 1.24
C LEU A 88 -14.02 -7.01 1.43
N VAL A 89 -14.53 -6.26 0.46
CA VAL A 89 -14.70 -4.82 0.54
C VAL A 89 -16.18 -4.50 0.41
N LYS A 90 -16.71 -3.76 1.37
CA LYS A 90 -18.11 -3.33 1.39
C LYS A 90 -18.16 -1.83 1.62
N GLU A 91 -18.79 -1.09 0.71
CA GLU A 91 -18.87 0.38 0.76
C GLU A 91 -17.49 1.03 0.94
N ALA A 92 -16.53 0.57 0.13
CA ALA A 92 -15.11 0.93 0.19
C ALA A 92 -14.39 0.62 1.51
N GLU A 93 -15.02 -0.09 2.45
CA GLU A 93 -14.38 -0.52 3.69
C GLU A 93 -13.85 -1.95 3.56
N VAL A 94 -12.55 -2.13 3.84
CA VAL A 94 -11.91 -3.44 3.76
C VAL A 94 -12.22 -4.22 5.03
N LYS A 95 -13.07 -5.25 4.92
CA LYS A 95 -13.51 -6.10 6.03
C LYS A 95 -12.65 -7.35 6.18
N THR A 96 -12.14 -7.86 5.06
CA THR A 96 -11.25 -9.03 5.03
C THR A 96 -10.24 -8.80 3.93
N PHE A 97 -8.98 -9.07 4.23
CA PHE A 97 -7.90 -9.04 3.25
C PHE A 97 -6.80 -10.01 3.69
N SER A 98 -6.60 -11.05 2.88
CA SER A 98 -5.49 -11.97 2.97
C SER A 98 -5.04 -12.31 1.56
N ALA A 99 -3.79 -12.01 1.22
CA ALA A 99 -3.22 -12.28 -0.09
C ALA A 99 -1.89 -13.02 0.07
N GLN A 100 -1.71 -14.07 -0.73
CA GLN A 100 -0.45 -14.76 -0.85
C GLN A 100 -0.12 -14.95 -2.33
N VAL A 101 1.08 -14.53 -2.73
CA VAL A 101 1.61 -14.74 -4.08
C VAL A 101 2.92 -15.48 -3.95
N SER A 102 3.02 -16.69 -4.48
CA SER A 102 4.24 -17.48 -4.52
C SER A 102 4.74 -17.57 -5.96
N MET A 103 5.89 -16.97 -6.21
CA MET A 103 6.50 -16.89 -7.54
C MET A 103 7.61 -17.93 -7.65
N LYS A 104 7.51 -18.80 -8.67
CA LYS A 104 8.45 -19.90 -8.86
C LYS A 104 9.87 -19.37 -9.04
N GLY A 105 10.78 -19.75 -8.13
CA GLY A 105 12.19 -19.33 -8.17
C GLY A 105 12.49 -17.97 -7.54
N TYR A 106 11.47 -17.20 -7.12
CA TYR A 106 11.66 -15.86 -6.55
C TYR A 106 11.24 -15.75 -5.08
N GLY A 107 10.39 -16.65 -4.59
CA GLY A 107 9.91 -16.66 -3.21
C GLY A 107 8.43 -16.32 -3.11
N SER A 108 7.97 -16.01 -1.89
CA SER A 108 6.57 -15.68 -1.62
C SER A 108 6.39 -14.32 -0.96
N CYS A 109 5.28 -13.68 -1.27
CA CYS A 109 4.78 -12.50 -0.57
C CYS A 109 3.47 -12.83 0.14
N ARG A 110 3.31 -12.30 1.37
CA ARG A 110 2.10 -12.48 2.19
C ARG A 110 1.65 -11.14 2.76
N PHE A 111 0.36 -10.90 2.67
CA PHE A 111 -0.29 -9.69 3.16
C PHE A 111 -1.54 -10.09 3.94
N ASP A 112 -1.70 -9.56 5.15
CA ASP A 112 -2.87 -9.80 5.98
C ASP A 112 -3.39 -8.48 6.56
N LEU A 113 -4.71 -8.31 6.61
CA LEU A 113 -5.35 -7.11 7.13
C LEU A 113 -4.87 -6.73 8.54
N ALA A 114 -4.47 -7.69 9.37
CA ALA A 114 -3.94 -7.45 10.70
C ALA A 114 -2.70 -6.52 10.70
N ASP A 115 -1.92 -6.51 9.62
CA ASP A 115 -0.71 -5.70 9.46
C ASP A 115 -0.99 -4.30 8.90
N PHE A 116 -2.23 -4.05 8.45
CA PHE A 116 -2.62 -2.82 7.79
C PHE A 116 -3.70 -2.05 8.53
N GLU A 117 -3.72 -0.75 8.32
CA GLU A 117 -4.83 0.12 8.64
C GLU A 117 -5.38 0.75 7.36
N GLN A 118 -6.69 1.00 7.33
CA GLN A 118 -7.30 1.62 6.18
C GLN A 118 -7.16 3.15 6.27
N ALA A 119 -6.34 3.72 5.39
CA ALA A 119 -6.05 5.15 5.36
C ALA A 119 -7.06 5.95 4.53
N GLU A 120 -7.53 5.38 3.41
CA GLU A 120 -8.50 6.04 2.52
C GLU A 120 -9.58 5.07 2.04
N LYS A 121 -10.78 5.62 1.79
CA LYS A 121 -11.94 4.89 1.23
C LYS A 121 -12.21 5.28 -0.22
N LEU A 122 -12.09 6.57 -0.54
CA LEU A 122 -12.32 7.11 -1.88
C LEU A 122 -11.13 8.01 -2.28
N PRO A 123 -10.78 8.06 -3.59
CA PRO A 123 -11.43 7.40 -4.72
C PRO A 123 -11.11 5.90 -4.87
N GLN A 124 -10.19 5.38 -4.07
CA GLN A 124 -9.80 3.97 -4.01
C GLN A 124 -9.67 3.54 -2.55
N ALA A 125 -9.86 2.26 -2.26
CA ALA A 125 -9.56 1.76 -0.93
C ALA A 125 -8.03 1.63 -0.79
N LEU A 126 -7.47 2.30 0.21
CA LEU A 126 -6.03 2.34 0.49
C LEU A 126 -5.76 1.78 1.88
N LEU A 127 -4.92 0.76 1.92
CA LEU A 127 -4.34 0.21 3.14
C LEU A 127 -2.90 0.71 3.29
N ARG A 128 -2.53 1.10 4.51
CA ARG A 128 -1.16 1.45 4.90
C ARG A 128 -0.67 0.46 5.93
N HIS A 129 0.57 0.00 5.78
CA HIS A 129 1.13 -0.94 6.73
C HIS A 129 1.44 -0.24 8.06
N LYS A 130 1.09 -0.86 9.18
CA LYS A 130 1.20 -0.23 10.52
C LYS A 130 2.64 0.06 10.95
N ARG A 131 3.62 -0.64 10.37
CA ARG A 131 5.04 -0.58 10.77
C ARG A 131 6.01 -0.24 9.63
N GLU A 132 5.52 -0.21 8.40
CA GLU A 132 6.35 0.01 7.20
C GLU A 132 5.70 1.13 6.40
N LEU A 133 6.16 2.36 6.64
CA LEU A 133 5.44 3.56 6.24
C LEU A 133 5.21 3.66 4.71
N ASP A 134 6.16 3.15 3.93
CA ASP A 134 6.08 3.15 2.47
C ASP A 134 5.21 2.02 1.92
N CYS A 135 5.00 0.95 2.71
CA CYS A 135 4.20 -0.19 2.28
C CYS A 135 2.71 0.16 2.25
N SER A 136 2.11 0.00 1.08
CA SER A 136 0.68 0.22 0.88
C SER A 136 0.05 -0.77 -0.08
N VAL A 137 -1.24 -1.01 0.12
CA VAL A 137 -2.06 -1.80 -0.79
C VAL A 137 -3.22 -0.95 -1.29
N ARG A 138 -3.34 -0.85 -2.61
CA ARG A 138 -4.37 -0.07 -3.30
C ARG A 138 -5.35 -1.00 -3.98
N MET A 139 -6.64 -0.72 -3.81
CA MET A 139 -7.73 -1.48 -4.40
C MET A 139 -8.66 -0.55 -5.17
N TRP A 140 -8.79 -0.77 -6.47
CA TRP A 140 -9.65 0.04 -7.33
C TRP A 140 -10.28 -0.80 -8.44
N GLU A 141 -11.36 -0.28 -9.00
CA GLU A 141 -12.03 -0.89 -10.14
C GLU A 141 -11.42 -0.40 -11.45
N GLN A 142 -11.23 -1.33 -12.37
CA GLN A 142 -10.79 -1.09 -13.73
C GLN A 142 -11.72 -1.84 -14.68
N GLY A 143 -12.78 -1.16 -15.13
CA GLY A 143 -13.85 -1.78 -15.91
C GLY A 143 -14.56 -2.88 -15.10
N PRO A 144 -14.66 -4.12 -15.61
CA PRO A 144 -15.30 -5.23 -14.91
C PRO A 144 -14.38 -5.92 -13.88
N LYS A 145 -13.13 -5.46 -13.75
CA LYS A 145 -12.12 -6.05 -12.87
C LYS A 145 -11.82 -5.16 -11.67
N VAL A 146 -11.31 -5.76 -10.61
CA VAL A 146 -10.74 -5.06 -9.47
C VAL A 146 -9.26 -5.41 -9.42
N THR A 147 -8.43 -4.40 -9.26
CA THR A 147 -6.97 -4.54 -9.15
C THR A 147 -6.57 -4.31 -7.70
N ILE A 148 -5.75 -5.21 -7.17
CA ILE A 148 -5.11 -5.13 -5.86
C ILE A 148 -3.61 -4.97 -6.12
N ALA A 149 -3.09 -3.76 -5.93
CA ALA A 149 -1.68 -3.47 -6.13
C ALA A 149 -0.96 -3.26 -4.80
N PHE A 150 0.28 -3.73 -4.77
CA PHE A 150 1.19 -3.64 -3.63
C PHE A 150 2.29 -2.65 -3.97
N ASN A 151 2.59 -1.74 -3.05
CA ASN A 151 3.55 -0.68 -3.26
C ASN A 151 4.55 -0.68 -2.11
N SER A 152 5.84 -0.78 -2.44
CA SER A 152 6.97 -0.70 -1.51
C SER A 152 6.82 -1.58 -0.25
N CYS A 153 6.52 -2.86 -0.42
CA CYS A 153 6.36 -3.83 0.67
C CYS A 153 7.40 -4.97 0.67
N PRO A 154 8.72 -4.68 0.62
CA PRO A 154 9.74 -5.72 0.61
C PRO A 154 9.71 -6.59 1.87
N LYS A 155 9.32 -6.06 3.04
CA LYS A 155 9.28 -6.84 4.29
C LYS A 155 8.13 -7.83 4.38
N SER A 156 7.12 -7.69 3.52
CA SER A 156 6.03 -8.64 3.35
C SER A 156 6.41 -9.82 2.44
N CYS A 157 7.63 -9.84 1.92
CA CYS A 157 8.11 -10.77 0.91
C CYS A 157 9.41 -11.46 1.34
N GLU A 158 9.63 -12.67 0.81
CA GLU A 158 10.88 -13.42 0.99
C GLU A 158 11.97 -12.89 0.05
N GLY A 159 13.13 -12.53 0.59
CA GLY A 159 14.27 -12.04 -0.20
C GLY A 159 13.87 -10.88 -1.12
N GLU A 160 14.17 -11.04 -2.42
CA GLU A 160 13.88 -10.04 -3.45
C GLU A 160 12.54 -10.29 -4.18
N ALA A 161 11.65 -11.13 -3.62
CA ALA A 161 10.39 -11.51 -4.26
C ALA A 161 9.51 -10.31 -4.65
N PHE A 162 9.56 -9.22 -3.88
CA PHE A 162 8.77 -8.01 -4.15
C PHE A 162 9.07 -7.41 -5.53
N ASN A 163 10.32 -7.51 -6.02
CA ASN A 163 10.72 -6.97 -7.34
C ASN A 163 10.01 -7.67 -8.51
N TYR A 164 9.41 -8.85 -8.26
CA TYR A 164 8.70 -9.67 -9.24
C TYR A 164 7.20 -9.70 -8.99
N LEU A 165 6.71 -9.05 -7.93
CA LEU A 165 5.32 -9.09 -7.52
C LEU A 165 4.46 -8.22 -8.45
N TRP A 166 3.55 -8.88 -9.17
CA TRP A 166 2.52 -8.20 -9.96
C TRP A 166 1.23 -7.99 -9.15
N PRO A 167 0.42 -6.97 -9.50
CA PRO A 167 -0.90 -6.79 -8.91
C PRO A 167 -1.79 -8.03 -9.11
N ILE A 168 -2.62 -8.33 -8.12
CA ILE A 168 -3.66 -9.36 -8.27
C ILE A 168 -4.86 -8.72 -8.96
N MET A 169 -5.36 -9.35 -10.01
CA MET A 169 -6.61 -8.95 -10.66
C MET A 169 -7.71 -9.93 -10.33
N VAL A 170 -8.89 -9.41 -9.98
CA VAL A 170 -10.10 -10.22 -9.77
C VAL A 170 -11.26 -9.73 -10.62
N GLU A 171 -12.15 -10.63 -11.00
CA GLU A 171 -13.39 -10.25 -11.67
C GLU A 171 -14.39 -9.69 -10.64
N GLY A 172 -14.90 -8.49 -10.86
CA GLY A 172 -15.76 -7.81 -9.89
C GLY A 172 -17.08 -8.55 -9.61
N LYS A 173 -17.60 -9.29 -10.59
CA LYS A 173 -18.86 -10.04 -10.46
C LYS A 173 -18.69 -11.40 -9.80
N THR A 174 -17.67 -12.16 -10.17
CA THR A 174 -17.50 -13.57 -9.75
C THR A 174 -16.48 -13.73 -8.62
N GLY A 175 -15.60 -12.75 -8.42
CA GLY A 175 -14.50 -12.85 -7.46
C GLY A 175 -13.41 -13.85 -7.86
N ARG A 176 -13.28 -14.16 -9.16
CA ARG A 176 -12.23 -15.05 -9.67
C ARG A 176 -10.91 -14.30 -9.86
N CYS A 177 -9.82 -14.92 -9.44
CA CYS A 177 -8.44 -14.50 -9.74
C CYS A 177 -8.09 -14.84 -11.20
N PHE A 178 -7.19 -14.06 -11.79
CA PHE A 178 -6.54 -14.31 -13.08
C PHE A 178 -5.03 -14.29 -12.98
#